data_AF-A0A7X4AQV0-F1
#
_entry.id   AF-A0A7X4AQV0-F1
#
_cell.length_a   1.000
_cell.length_b   1.000
_cell.length_c   1.000
_cell.angle_alpha   90.00
_cell.angle_beta   90.00
_cell.angle_gamma   90.00
#
_symmetry.space_group_name_H-M   'P 1'
#
loop_
_entity.id
_entity.type
_entity.pdbx_description
1 polymer ?
#
loop_
_entity_poly.entity_id
_entity_poly.type
_entity_poly.pdbx_seq_one_letter_code
_entity_poly.pdbx_strand_id
1 'polypeptide(L)'
;MISNPMKISRKLNETRYRSLNSKFWHFAACYEHVTRSPWKIIIAIRLIGNPFLTKEKTEQVLIFKNMAKNLEFKARYQSLESLYPKLADLNATHRETVHQIDTYFYVTQVKDASVLETCKPRLKLREIDETDEAWLIYYERPNQSESRYSQYQLSKVSDPSTLKALLTVAFGVETIVQKQREVWMFKNTRIHLDTVANLGQFIELETVFQEQTEAEAIDEHQHVKRTLHLGTADPVAVSYSDLAMQKS
;
A
#
# COMPACT_ATOMS: atom_id res chain seq x y z
N MET A 1 -13.83 -47.07 -51.04
CA MET A 1 -14.51 -46.16 -51.98
C MET A 1 -15.86 -45.80 -51.38
N ILE A 2 -16.17 -44.49 -51.25
CA ILE A 2 -17.46 -43.84 -51.59
C ILE A 2 -18.72 -44.49 -50.94
N SER A 3 -19.58 -43.85 -50.14
CA SER A 3 -19.82 -42.45 -49.81
C SER A 3 -20.96 -42.31 -48.77
N ASN A 4 -20.95 -41.15 -48.09
CA ASN A 4 -22.10 -40.31 -47.69
C ASN A 4 -23.08 -40.73 -46.57
N PRO A 5 -23.18 -39.93 -45.49
CA PRO A 5 -24.41 -39.73 -44.75
C PRO A 5 -25.12 -38.42 -45.15
N MET A 6 -26.40 -38.60 -45.49
CA MET A 6 -27.57 -37.72 -45.24
C MET A 6 -27.37 -36.19 -45.13
N LYS A 7 -27.88 -35.49 -46.15
CA LYS A 7 -28.17 -34.05 -46.16
C LYS A 7 -29.30 -33.71 -45.17
N ILE A 8 -29.05 -32.75 -44.27
CA ILE A 8 -30.10 -31.90 -43.70
C ILE A 8 -29.80 -30.46 -44.11
N SER A 9 -30.76 -29.88 -44.84
CA SER A 9 -30.74 -28.52 -45.39
C SER A 9 -30.87 -27.48 -44.26
N ARG A 10 -29.89 -26.57 -44.17
CA ARG A 10 -30.10 -25.24 -43.57
C ARG A 10 -29.85 -24.19 -44.65
N LYS A 11 -30.94 -23.61 -45.17
CA LYS A 11 -30.90 -22.33 -45.88
C LYS A 11 -30.42 -21.26 -44.90
N LEU A 12 -29.24 -20.72 -45.16
CA LEU A 12 -28.72 -19.50 -44.55
C LEU A 12 -29.52 -18.32 -45.11
N ASN A 13 -30.20 -17.58 -44.23
CA ASN A 13 -30.78 -16.28 -44.55
C ASN A 13 -29.67 -15.22 -44.57
N GLU A 14 -29.05 -15.04 -45.73
CA GLU A 14 -28.25 -13.87 -46.08
C GLU A 14 -29.15 -12.65 -46.32
N THR A 15 -29.69 -11.99 -45.29
CA THR A 15 -30.28 -10.64 -45.48
C THR A 15 -30.48 -9.81 -44.21
N ARG A 16 -29.53 -9.79 -43.26
CA ARG A 16 -29.58 -8.81 -42.15
C ARG A 16 -28.24 -8.41 -41.52
N TYR A 17 -27.18 -8.36 -42.32
CA TYR A 17 -25.90 -7.73 -41.97
C TYR A 17 -25.55 -6.63 -42.99
N ARG A 18 -26.47 -5.68 -43.19
CA ARG A 18 -26.24 -4.45 -43.98
C ARG A 18 -27.05 -3.29 -43.39
N SER A 19 -26.58 -2.72 -42.29
CA SER A 19 -26.60 -1.27 -42.03
C SER A 19 -25.68 -0.99 -40.84
N LEU A 20 -25.03 0.17 -40.85
CA LEU A 20 -23.90 0.59 -39.98
C LEU A 20 -22.51 0.07 -40.36
N ASN A 21 -22.10 0.30 -41.62
CA ASN A 21 -20.66 0.52 -41.92
C ASN A 21 -20.40 1.21 -43.27
N SER A 22 -21.12 2.31 -43.58
CA SER A 22 -20.92 3.05 -44.84
C SER A 22 -20.14 4.38 -44.72
N LYS A 23 -19.61 4.72 -43.54
CA LYS A 23 -18.71 5.89 -43.38
C LYS A 23 -17.23 5.54 -43.21
N PHE A 24 -16.86 4.27 -43.32
CA PHE A 24 -15.48 3.80 -43.14
C PHE A 24 -14.72 3.52 -44.46
N TRP A 25 -15.38 3.67 -45.63
CA TRP A 25 -14.79 3.31 -46.93
C TRP A 25 -14.80 4.43 -47.97
N HIS A 26 -14.78 5.70 -47.55
CA HIS A 26 -14.67 6.84 -48.48
C HIS A 26 -13.35 7.63 -48.39
N PHE A 27 -12.34 7.12 -47.67
CA PHE A 27 -11.02 7.77 -47.60
C PHE A 27 -9.83 6.86 -47.99
N ALA A 28 -10.11 5.71 -48.60
CA ALA A 28 -9.12 4.71 -49.00
C ALA A 28 -9.05 4.50 -50.53
N ALA A 29 -9.33 5.55 -51.31
CA ALA A 29 -9.28 5.49 -52.78
C ALA A 29 -8.66 6.79 -53.34
N CYS A 30 -7.41 7.03 -53.00
CA CYS A 30 -6.49 7.93 -53.72
C CYS A 30 -5.12 7.72 -53.08
N TYR A 31 -4.32 6.76 -53.56
CA TYR A 31 -2.86 6.73 -53.50
C TYR A 31 -2.38 5.36 -54.00
N GLU A 32 -2.70 5.04 -55.24
CA GLU A 32 -1.87 4.11 -56.02
C GLU A 32 -0.76 4.94 -56.64
N HIS A 33 0.46 4.80 -56.11
CA HIS A 33 1.68 4.47 -56.86
C HIS A 33 2.96 4.87 -56.09
N VAL A 34 3.89 3.90 -56.05
CA VAL A 34 5.37 4.05 -56.02
C VAL A 34 6.08 3.96 -54.63
N THR A 35 6.74 2.79 -54.46
CA THR A 35 8.03 2.49 -53.79
C THR A 35 8.13 2.02 -52.32
N ARG A 36 8.41 0.71 -52.21
CA ARG A 36 9.23 -0.08 -51.25
C ARG A 36 9.85 0.65 -50.03
N SER A 37 9.36 0.38 -48.80
CA SER A 37 10.15 0.09 -47.56
C SER A 37 9.24 -0.03 -46.28
N PRO A 38 9.54 -0.91 -45.28
CA PRO A 38 8.55 -1.56 -44.40
C PRO A 38 8.21 -0.96 -43.01
N TRP A 39 8.51 0.31 -42.68
CA TRP A 39 8.41 0.80 -41.28
C TRP A 39 7.38 1.92 -40.99
N LYS A 40 6.60 2.39 -41.96
CA LYS A 40 5.71 3.55 -41.76
C LYS A 40 4.25 3.23 -41.45
N ILE A 41 3.83 1.97 -41.46
CA ILE A 41 2.43 1.58 -41.16
C ILE A 41 2.19 1.39 -39.65
N ILE A 42 3.23 1.16 -38.83
CA ILE A 42 3.10 1.05 -37.36
C ILE A 42 3.00 2.43 -36.67
N ILE A 43 3.30 3.53 -37.36
CA ILE A 43 3.25 4.88 -36.79
C ILE A 43 1.86 5.55 -36.97
N ALA A 44 1.03 5.08 -37.91
CA ALA A 44 -0.27 5.70 -38.17
C ALA A 44 -1.41 5.25 -37.22
N ILE A 45 -1.25 4.15 -36.46
CA ILE A 45 -2.19 3.75 -35.40
C ILE A 45 -1.82 4.40 -34.04
N ARG A 46 -0.69 5.12 -33.98
CA ARG A 46 -0.18 5.74 -32.74
C ARG A 46 -0.62 7.18 -32.49
N LEU A 47 -1.49 7.75 -33.33
CA LEU A 47 -1.94 9.14 -33.25
C LEU A 47 -3.46 9.34 -33.24
N ILE A 48 -4.23 8.30 -32.97
CA ILE A 48 -5.63 8.46 -32.52
C ILE A 48 -5.63 8.11 -31.03
N GLY A 49 -5.22 9.09 -30.23
CA GLY A 49 -5.26 8.99 -28.77
C GLY A 49 -6.68 8.68 -28.33
N ASN A 50 -6.85 7.54 -27.68
CA ASN A 50 -8.08 7.20 -26.98
C ASN A 50 -8.13 8.06 -25.70
N PRO A 51 -9.03 9.06 -25.60
CA PRO A 51 -9.05 10.00 -24.47
C PRO A 51 -9.44 9.33 -23.14
N PHE A 52 -9.83 8.06 -23.14
CA PHE A 52 -10.14 7.28 -21.93
C PHE A 52 -8.89 6.70 -21.23
N LEU A 53 -7.81 6.40 -21.98
CA LEU A 53 -6.62 5.72 -21.43
C LEU A 53 -5.61 6.66 -20.76
N THR A 54 -5.72 7.97 -20.96
CA THR A 54 -4.79 8.97 -20.40
C THR A 54 -5.17 9.39 -18.98
N LYS A 55 -6.46 9.48 -18.66
CA LYS A 55 -6.92 9.84 -17.30
C LYS A 55 -6.59 8.77 -16.27
N GLU A 56 -6.91 7.50 -16.51
CA GLU A 56 -6.66 6.41 -15.55
C GLU A 56 -5.17 6.25 -15.23
N LYS A 57 -4.29 6.33 -16.23
CA LYS A 57 -2.84 6.29 -15.98
C LYS A 57 -2.36 7.50 -15.20
N THR A 58 -2.91 8.68 -15.47
CA THR A 58 -2.53 9.90 -14.74
C THR A 58 -3.04 9.86 -13.30
N GLU A 59 -4.26 9.37 -13.06
CA GLU A 59 -4.86 9.22 -11.73
C GLU A 59 -4.16 8.13 -10.92
N GLN A 60 -3.87 6.95 -11.49
CA GLN A 60 -3.07 5.94 -10.79
C GLN A 60 -1.67 6.47 -10.45
N VAL A 61 -1.00 7.16 -11.39
CA VAL A 61 0.29 7.81 -11.12
C VAL A 61 0.16 8.86 -10.00
N LEU A 62 -0.95 9.61 -9.94
CA LEU A 62 -1.21 10.61 -8.91
C LEU A 62 -1.47 9.98 -7.53
N ILE A 63 -2.24 8.89 -7.47
CA ILE A 63 -2.52 8.12 -6.25
C ILE A 63 -1.24 7.55 -5.66
N PHE A 64 -0.34 7.05 -6.50
CA PHE A 64 0.97 6.56 -6.05
C PHE A 64 1.96 7.68 -5.68
N LYS A 65 1.74 8.92 -6.18
CA LYS A 65 2.58 10.08 -5.83
C LYS A 65 2.27 10.68 -4.46
N ASN A 66 1.11 10.36 -3.88
CA ASN A 66 0.61 10.95 -2.64
C ASN A 66 0.70 10.01 -1.42
N MET A 67 1.75 9.20 -1.33
CA MET A 67 2.04 8.48 -0.08
C MET A 67 2.61 9.45 0.94
N ALA A 68 2.02 9.47 2.13
CA ALA A 68 2.60 10.18 3.26
C ALA A 68 3.93 9.53 3.65
N LYS A 69 4.84 10.32 4.23
CA LYS A 69 6.17 9.87 4.65
C LYS A 69 6.34 10.16 6.14
N ASN A 70 6.89 9.21 6.88
CA ASN A 70 7.38 9.42 8.25
C ASN A 70 8.78 8.81 8.42
N LEU A 71 9.48 9.27 9.44
CA LEU A 71 10.73 8.69 9.91
C LEU A 71 10.39 7.87 11.16
N GLU A 72 10.61 6.56 11.09
CA GLU A 72 10.29 5.65 12.17
C GLU A 72 11.52 5.06 12.85
N PHE A 73 11.34 4.66 14.10
CA PHE A 73 12.26 3.80 14.85
C PHE A 73 11.45 2.85 15.73
N LYS A 74 11.94 1.64 15.96
CA LYS A 74 11.29 0.65 16.83
C LYS A 74 12.32 -0.06 17.67
N ALA A 75 11.99 -0.25 18.94
CA ALA A 75 12.79 -1.06 19.83
C ALA A 75 11.92 -1.91 20.75
N ARG A 76 12.42 -3.08 21.11
CA ARG A 76 11.90 -3.87 22.21
C ARG A 76 12.26 -3.18 23.53
N TYR A 77 11.37 -3.25 24.49
CA TYR A 77 11.56 -2.67 25.81
C TYR A 77 11.13 -3.65 26.90
N GLN A 78 11.85 -3.64 28.03
CA GLN A 78 11.55 -4.57 29.13
C GLN A 78 10.39 -4.09 30.00
N SER A 79 10.32 -2.79 30.29
CA SER A 79 9.24 -2.17 31.05
C SER A 79 8.96 -0.77 30.51
N LEU A 80 7.79 -0.61 29.88
CA LEU A 80 7.32 0.67 29.34
C LEU A 80 7.11 1.71 30.45
N GLU A 81 6.82 1.29 31.68
CA GLU A 81 6.63 2.20 32.82
C GLU A 81 7.87 3.05 33.09
N SER A 82 9.06 2.52 32.83
CA SER A 82 10.32 3.27 32.99
C SER A 82 10.51 4.40 31.96
N LEU A 83 9.62 4.51 30.97
CA LEU A 83 9.61 5.61 30.00
C LEU A 83 8.76 6.80 30.46
N TYR A 84 7.81 6.63 31.40
CA TYR A 84 6.92 7.72 31.81
C TYR A 84 7.66 8.96 32.35
N PRO A 85 8.69 8.84 33.21
CA PRO A 85 9.47 10.01 33.63
C PRO A 85 10.15 10.71 32.46
N LYS A 86 10.68 9.94 31.49
CA LYS A 86 11.36 10.49 30.30
C LYS A 86 10.39 11.18 29.34
N LEU A 87 9.16 10.67 29.24
CA LEU A 87 8.07 11.30 28.49
C LEU A 87 7.67 12.63 29.11
N ALA A 88 7.64 12.71 30.45
CA ALA A 88 7.42 13.96 31.17
C ALA A 88 8.56 14.96 30.93
N ASP A 89 9.83 14.53 31.00
CA ASP A 89 11.00 15.36 30.71
C ASP A 89 10.98 15.90 29.27
N LEU A 90 10.51 15.08 28.31
CA LEU A 90 10.30 15.47 26.93
C LEU A 90 9.12 16.44 26.75
N ASN A 91 8.27 16.63 27.76
CA ASN A 91 6.96 17.30 27.66
C ASN A 91 6.06 16.66 26.59
N ALA A 92 6.12 15.34 26.46
CA ALA A 92 5.21 14.59 25.61
C ALA A 92 3.80 14.57 26.22
N THR A 93 2.79 14.70 25.37
CA THR A 93 1.38 14.71 25.76
C THR A 93 0.75 13.36 25.48
N HIS A 94 0.16 12.71 26.48
CA HIS A 94 -0.66 11.53 26.26
C HIS A 94 -1.90 11.92 25.44
N ARG A 95 -2.28 11.10 24.46
CA ARG A 95 -3.46 11.31 23.62
C ARG A 95 -4.53 10.28 23.87
N GLU A 96 -4.17 9.01 23.84
CA GLU A 96 -5.12 7.91 23.96
C GLU A 96 -4.41 6.60 24.33
N THR A 97 -5.20 5.66 24.80
CA THR A 97 -4.82 4.26 24.98
C THR A 97 -5.88 3.42 24.30
N VAL A 98 -5.47 2.57 23.35
CA VAL A 98 -6.40 1.83 22.48
C VAL A 98 -5.99 0.38 22.31
N HIS A 99 -6.99 -0.51 22.23
CA HIS A 99 -6.81 -1.90 21.83
C HIS A 99 -6.96 -2.01 20.32
N GLN A 100 -5.90 -2.45 19.64
CA GLN A 100 -5.84 -2.54 18.18
C GLN A 100 -5.71 -3.99 17.73
N ILE A 101 -6.50 -4.35 16.73
CA ILE A 101 -6.42 -5.61 16.00
C ILE A 101 -5.99 -5.29 14.57
N ASP A 102 -4.75 -5.64 14.24
CA ASP A 102 -4.20 -5.49 12.90
C ASP A 102 -4.28 -6.84 12.16
N THR A 103 -5.18 -6.96 11.18
CA THR A 103 -5.23 -8.11 10.25
C THR A 103 -4.37 -7.80 9.03
N TYR A 104 -3.28 -8.55 8.85
CA TYR A 104 -2.37 -8.42 7.72
C TYR A 104 -2.77 -9.36 6.58
N PHE A 105 -2.65 -8.88 5.35
CA PHE A 105 -2.98 -9.64 4.14
C PHE A 105 -1.76 -9.79 3.24
N TYR A 106 -1.70 -10.88 2.46
CA TYR A 106 -0.60 -11.07 1.52
C TYR A 106 -0.64 -10.02 0.39
N VAL A 107 0.51 -9.44 0.10
CA VAL A 107 0.70 -8.54 -1.05
C VAL A 107 1.56 -9.26 -2.08
N THR A 108 0.94 -9.66 -3.19
CA THR A 108 1.60 -10.47 -4.24
C THR A 108 2.07 -9.65 -5.44
N GLN A 109 1.51 -8.45 -5.63
CA GLN A 109 1.93 -7.54 -6.70
C GLN A 109 2.91 -6.52 -6.15
N VAL A 110 4.14 -6.53 -6.66
CA VAL A 110 5.13 -5.49 -6.38
C VAL A 110 5.58 -4.88 -7.70
N LYS A 111 5.62 -3.55 -7.74
CA LYS A 111 5.91 -2.79 -8.97
C LYS A 111 7.31 -3.01 -9.51
N ASP A 112 8.24 -3.31 -8.61
CA ASP A 112 9.64 -3.51 -8.92
C ASP A 112 10.15 -4.66 -8.04
N ALA A 113 10.61 -5.73 -8.67
CA ALA A 113 11.12 -6.91 -7.96
C ALA A 113 12.37 -6.56 -7.11
N SER A 114 13.12 -5.51 -7.46
CA SER A 114 14.27 -5.07 -6.65
C SER A 114 13.85 -4.42 -5.32
N VAL A 115 12.62 -3.90 -5.23
CA VAL A 115 12.06 -3.34 -3.99
C VAL A 115 11.75 -4.45 -2.99
N LEU A 116 11.43 -5.67 -3.44
CA LEU A 116 11.16 -6.80 -2.53
C LEU A 116 12.36 -7.19 -1.65
N GLU A 117 13.58 -7.04 -2.17
CA GLU A 117 14.79 -7.39 -1.42
C GLU A 117 15.11 -6.38 -0.30
N THR A 118 14.64 -5.13 -0.44
CA THR A 118 15.03 -4.03 0.45
C THR A 118 13.88 -3.43 1.24
N CYS A 119 12.64 -3.51 0.74
CA CYS A 119 11.45 -2.83 1.25
C CYS A 119 10.17 -3.64 0.94
N LYS A 120 9.74 -4.48 1.88
CA LYS A 120 8.54 -5.32 1.69
C LYS A 120 7.26 -4.48 1.82
N PRO A 121 6.38 -4.42 0.81
CA PRO A 121 5.08 -3.78 0.95
C PRO A 121 4.18 -4.59 1.87
N ARG A 122 3.36 -3.91 2.67
CA ARG A 122 2.44 -4.55 3.61
C ARG A 122 1.08 -3.88 3.54
N LEU A 123 0.04 -4.70 3.57
CA LEU A 123 -1.35 -4.28 3.62
C LEU A 123 -1.96 -4.81 4.91
N LYS A 124 -2.61 -3.94 5.68
CA LYS A 124 -3.34 -4.35 6.87
C LYS A 124 -4.63 -3.58 7.03
N LEU A 125 -5.64 -4.26 7.58
CA LEU A 125 -6.81 -3.62 8.15
C LEU A 125 -6.60 -3.52 9.66
N ARG A 126 -6.62 -2.30 10.18
CA ARG A 126 -6.58 -1.99 11.60
C ARG A 126 -7.99 -1.72 12.08
N GLU A 127 -8.42 -2.48 13.08
CA GLU A 127 -9.67 -2.28 13.82
C GLU A 127 -9.32 -1.82 15.24
N ILE A 128 -10.09 -0.88 15.81
CA ILE A 128 -10.01 -0.51 17.22
C ILE A 128 -11.10 -1.30 17.95
N ASP A 129 -10.73 -2.21 18.86
CA ASP A 129 -11.63 -3.25 19.39
C ASP A 129 -12.90 -2.69 20.08
N GLU A 130 -12.77 -1.52 20.70
CA GLU A 130 -13.85 -0.89 21.47
C GLU A 130 -14.70 0.10 20.66
N THR A 131 -14.42 0.29 19.36
CA THR A 131 -15.15 1.24 18.50
C THR A 131 -15.38 0.69 17.09
N ASP A 132 -16.22 1.37 16.30
CA ASP A 132 -16.37 1.07 14.87
C ASP A 132 -15.26 1.73 14.02
N GLU A 133 -14.20 2.25 14.64
CA GLU A 133 -13.10 2.89 13.92
C GLU A 133 -12.17 1.85 13.29
N ALA A 134 -12.00 1.95 11.98
CA ALA A 134 -11.09 1.12 11.24
C ALA A 134 -10.38 1.85 10.10
N TRP A 135 -9.18 1.37 9.78
CA TRP A 135 -8.31 1.92 8.75
C TRP A 135 -7.69 0.82 7.91
N LEU A 136 -7.81 0.94 6.59
CA LEU A 136 -6.99 0.18 5.66
C LEU A 136 -5.68 0.93 5.45
N ILE A 137 -4.57 0.23 5.68
CA ILE A 137 -3.24 0.82 5.70
C ILE A 137 -2.34 0.03 4.75
N TYR A 138 -1.88 0.70 3.71
CA TYR A 138 -0.80 0.23 2.85
C TYR A 138 0.47 0.98 3.22
N TYR A 139 1.59 0.28 3.37
CA TYR A 139 2.87 0.93 3.59
C TYR A 139 4.04 0.14 3.03
N GLU A 140 5.07 0.88 2.68
CA GLU A 140 6.36 0.41 2.18
C GLU A 140 7.43 0.88 3.15
N ARG A 141 8.15 -0.08 3.73
CA ARG A 141 9.21 0.19 4.68
C ARG A 141 10.35 -0.83 4.61
N PRO A 142 11.62 -0.38 4.60
CA PRO A 142 12.76 -1.28 4.71
C PRO A 142 12.88 -1.90 6.10
N ASN A 143 13.36 -3.14 6.15
CA ASN A 143 13.63 -3.85 7.40
C ASN A 143 15.03 -3.47 7.92
N GLN A 144 15.14 -2.29 8.54
CA GLN A 144 16.40 -1.77 9.10
C GLN A 144 16.22 -1.48 10.59
N SER A 145 17.21 -1.80 11.42
CA SER A 145 17.17 -1.55 12.88
C SER A 145 17.24 -0.06 13.20
N GLU A 146 17.99 0.70 12.41
CA GLU A 146 18.13 2.15 12.53
C GLU A 146 16.85 2.91 12.20
N SER A 147 16.86 4.22 12.47
CA SER A 147 15.79 5.10 12.03
C SER A 147 15.65 5.03 10.51
N ARG A 148 14.42 4.86 10.02
CA ARG A 148 14.13 4.54 8.62
C ARG A 148 12.86 5.20 8.14
N TYR A 149 12.80 5.47 6.85
CA TYR A 149 11.60 6.05 6.26
C TYR A 149 10.55 4.98 6.00
N SER A 150 9.30 5.32 6.29
CA SER A 150 8.14 4.56 5.85
C SER A 150 7.25 5.46 5.02
N GLN A 151 6.79 4.93 3.90
CA GLN A 151 5.81 5.57 3.03
C GLN A 151 4.49 4.84 3.21
N TYR A 152 3.40 5.56 3.41
CA TYR A 152 2.12 4.94 3.71
C TYR A 152 0.92 5.68 3.12
N GLN A 153 -0.16 4.93 2.96
CA GLN A 153 -1.49 5.44 2.63
C GLN A 153 -2.48 4.93 3.68
N LEU A 154 -3.39 5.82 4.08
CA LEU A 154 -4.46 5.53 5.02
C LEU A 154 -5.80 5.73 4.32
N SER A 155 -6.70 4.78 4.48
CA SER A 155 -8.09 4.91 4.07
C SER A 155 -8.99 4.54 5.25
N LYS A 156 -9.85 5.48 5.66
CA LYS A 156 -10.84 5.21 6.71
C LYS A 156 -11.88 4.24 6.17
N VAL A 157 -12.22 3.23 6.96
CA VAL A 157 -13.14 2.16 6.58
C VAL A 157 -14.44 2.32 7.37
N SER A 158 -15.58 2.37 6.67
CA SER A 158 -16.90 2.48 7.29
C SER A 158 -17.54 1.14 7.64
N ASP A 159 -17.15 0.07 6.95
CA ASP A 159 -17.61 -1.30 7.21
C ASP A 159 -16.40 -2.25 7.23
N PRO A 160 -15.67 -2.32 8.37
CA PRO A 160 -14.49 -3.17 8.48
C PRO A 160 -14.81 -4.65 8.34
N SER A 161 -16.00 -5.08 8.78
CA SER A 161 -16.39 -6.49 8.77
C SER A 161 -16.53 -7.03 7.34
N THR A 162 -17.27 -6.33 6.48
CA THR A 162 -17.42 -6.69 5.07
C THR A 162 -16.10 -6.58 4.33
N LEU A 163 -15.33 -5.51 4.55
CA LEU A 163 -14.03 -5.34 3.90
C LEU A 163 -13.05 -6.45 4.29
N LYS A 164 -12.98 -6.82 5.57
CA LYS A 164 -12.14 -7.91 6.06
C LYS A 164 -12.48 -9.22 5.39
N ALA A 165 -13.76 -9.56 5.27
CA ALA A 165 -14.22 -10.78 4.59
C ALA A 165 -13.78 -10.79 3.12
N LEU A 166 -13.96 -9.67 2.41
CA LEU A 166 -13.55 -9.53 1.01
C LEU A 166 -12.03 -9.66 0.83
N LEU A 167 -11.25 -8.96 1.66
CA LEU A 167 -9.78 -9.01 1.62
C LEU A 167 -9.24 -10.40 1.98
N THR A 168 -9.89 -11.08 2.93
CA THR A 168 -9.54 -12.46 3.30
C THR A 168 -9.70 -13.41 2.11
N VAL A 169 -10.80 -13.31 1.37
CA VAL A 169 -11.03 -14.14 0.18
C VAL A 169 -10.07 -13.75 -0.97
N ALA A 170 -9.84 -12.46 -1.18
CA ALA A 170 -9.06 -11.96 -2.31
C ALA A 170 -7.54 -12.16 -2.15
N PHE A 171 -7.01 -11.97 -0.94
CA PHE A 171 -5.58 -11.94 -0.67
C PHE A 171 -5.10 -13.03 0.29
N GLY A 172 -5.99 -13.60 1.10
CA GLY A 172 -5.62 -14.42 2.25
C GLY A 172 -5.03 -13.59 3.40
N VAL A 173 -5.19 -14.10 4.61
CA VAL A 173 -4.62 -13.48 5.83
C VAL A 173 -3.20 -13.99 6.02
N GLU A 174 -2.24 -13.05 6.12
CA GLU A 174 -0.85 -13.35 6.46
C GLU A 174 -0.71 -13.64 7.96
N THR A 175 -1.23 -12.74 8.80
CA THR A 175 -1.23 -12.90 10.27
C THR A 175 -2.16 -11.88 10.92
N ILE A 176 -2.49 -12.08 12.20
CA ILE A 176 -3.25 -11.14 13.02
C ILE A 176 -2.39 -10.72 14.21
N VAL A 177 -2.28 -9.41 14.45
CA VAL A 177 -1.52 -8.84 15.56
C VAL A 177 -2.46 -8.05 16.45
N GLN A 178 -2.60 -8.47 17.70
CA GLN A 178 -3.35 -7.75 18.73
C GLN A 178 -2.39 -7.01 19.66
N LYS A 179 -2.73 -5.76 20.00
CA LYS A 179 -1.92 -4.93 20.91
C LYS A 179 -2.75 -3.91 21.67
N GLN A 180 -2.28 -3.57 22.86
CA GLN A 180 -2.65 -2.35 23.56
C GLN A 180 -1.60 -1.29 23.24
N ARG A 181 -2.02 -0.13 22.74
CA ARG A 181 -1.15 0.99 22.35
C ARG A 181 -1.50 2.22 23.15
N GLU A 182 -0.53 2.79 23.83
CA GLU A 182 -0.60 4.18 24.27
C GLU A 182 0.01 5.08 23.21
N VAL A 183 -0.68 6.17 22.87
CA VAL A 183 -0.21 7.17 21.92
C VAL A 183 0.16 8.44 22.68
N TRP A 184 1.42 8.81 22.59
CA TRP A 184 1.98 10.05 23.11
C TRP A 184 2.44 10.93 21.96
N MET A 185 2.36 12.26 22.14
CA MET A 185 2.71 13.24 21.12
C MET A 185 3.75 14.23 21.65
N PHE A 186 4.84 14.38 20.91
CA PHE A 186 5.77 15.50 21.03
C PHE A 186 5.90 16.15 19.66
N LYS A 187 5.36 17.37 19.51
CA LYS A 187 5.30 18.06 18.20
C LYS A 187 4.73 17.15 17.10
N ASN A 188 5.51 16.83 16.07
CA ASN A 188 5.13 15.99 14.92
C ASN A 188 5.49 14.51 15.12
N THR A 189 6.08 14.15 16.26
CA THR A 189 6.48 12.78 16.60
C THR A 189 5.41 12.10 17.44
N ARG A 190 4.83 11.05 16.88
CA ARG A 190 4.06 10.05 17.61
C ARG A 190 5.01 9.11 18.31
N ILE A 191 4.77 8.88 19.59
CA ILE A 191 5.49 7.92 20.42
C ILE A 191 4.47 6.87 20.85
N HIS A 192 4.62 5.66 20.33
CA HIS A 192 3.76 4.53 20.67
C HIS A 192 4.43 3.68 21.74
N LEU A 193 3.73 3.43 22.84
CA LEU A 193 4.09 2.38 23.80
C LEU A 193 3.16 1.19 23.56
N ASP A 194 3.71 0.12 22.99
CA ASP A 194 2.94 -1.03 22.53
C ASP A 194 3.18 -2.23 23.44
N THR A 195 2.11 -2.78 24.02
CA THR A 195 2.10 -4.14 24.58
C THR A 195 1.43 -5.06 23.57
N VAL A 196 2.22 -5.91 22.91
CA VAL A 196 1.78 -6.76 21.81
C VAL A 196 1.61 -8.19 22.28
N ALA A 197 0.43 -8.77 22.03
CA ALA A 197 0.10 -10.13 22.44
C ALA A 197 1.14 -11.12 21.92
N ASN A 198 1.67 -11.96 22.81
CA ASN A 198 2.69 -12.98 22.54
C ASN A 198 4.05 -12.45 22.02
N LEU A 199 4.24 -11.14 21.86
CA LEU A 199 5.48 -10.53 21.37
C LEU A 199 6.20 -9.67 22.42
N GLY A 200 5.50 -9.17 23.43
CA GLY A 200 6.06 -8.38 24.52
C GLY A 200 5.85 -6.88 24.35
N GLN A 201 6.72 -6.08 24.97
CA GLN A 201 6.60 -4.63 25.00
C GLN A 201 7.58 -3.95 24.04
N PHE A 202 7.12 -2.87 23.41
CA PHE A 202 7.87 -2.13 22.40
C PHE A 202 7.61 -0.63 22.51
N ILE A 203 8.60 0.15 22.08
CA ILE A 203 8.44 1.56 21.78
C ILE A 203 8.64 1.78 20.28
N GLU A 204 7.76 2.57 19.68
CA GLU A 204 7.85 2.99 18.28
C GLU A 204 7.76 4.51 18.20
N LEU A 205 8.66 5.12 17.44
CA LEU A 205 8.63 6.54 17.10
C LEU A 205 8.19 6.68 15.67
N GLU A 206 7.30 7.63 15.37
CA GLU A 206 6.91 7.98 14.01
C GLU A 206 6.82 9.51 13.89
N THR A 207 7.86 10.11 13.31
CA THR A 207 7.91 11.56 13.05
C THR A 207 7.36 11.85 11.66
N VAL A 208 6.18 12.47 11.61
CA VAL A 208 5.49 12.80 10.36
C VAL A 208 6.05 14.08 9.76
N PHE A 209 6.19 14.12 8.45
CA PHE A 209 6.70 15.29 7.72
C PHE A 209 5.52 16.23 7.45
N GLN A 210 5.21 17.11 8.40
CA GLN A 210 4.12 18.07 8.30
C GLN A 210 4.64 19.48 8.53
N GLU A 211 4.54 20.33 7.50
CA GLU A 211 4.86 21.77 7.55
C GLU A 211 6.29 22.09 8.02
N GLN A 212 7.18 21.09 8.03
CA GLN A 212 8.58 21.17 8.44
C GLN A 212 9.50 20.67 7.32
N THR A 213 10.72 21.17 7.31
CA THR A 213 11.80 20.63 6.46
C THR A 213 12.21 19.24 6.92
N GLU A 214 12.85 18.47 6.04
CA GLU A 214 13.36 17.14 6.40
C GLU A 214 14.44 17.20 7.49
N ALA A 215 15.27 18.25 7.49
CA ALA A 215 16.27 18.46 8.53
C ALA A 215 15.60 18.65 9.91
N GLU A 216 14.57 19.49 10.00
CA GLU A 216 13.82 19.71 11.25
C GLU A 216 13.14 18.43 11.75
N ALA A 217 12.55 17.64 10.84
CA ALA A 217 11.95 16.35 11.18
C ALA A 217 12.99 15.36 11.74
N ILE A 218 14.18 15.30 11.13
CA ILE A 218 15.29 14.47 11.59
C ILE A 218 15.76 14.94 12.97
N ASP A 219 15.95 16.24 13.16
CA ASP A 219 16.40 16.81 14.43
C ASP A 219 15.41 16.55 15.56
N GLU A 220 14.11 16.69 15.29
CA GLU A 220 13.05 16.33 16.22
C GLU A 220 13.11 14.83 16.57
N HIS A 221 13.18 13.96 15.57
CA HIS A 221 13.25 12.51 15.78
C HIS A 221 14.47 12.13 16.64
N GLN A 222 15.65 12.69 16.35
CA GLN A 222 16.86 12.43 17.13
C GLN A 222 16.78 13.03 18.53
N HIS A 223 16.14 14.19 18.70
CA HIS A 223 15.89 14.75 20.02
C HIS A 223 15.04 13.79 20.86
N VAL A 224 13.92 13.29 20.33
CA VAL A 224 13.06 12.31 21.03
C VAL A 224 13.85 11.05 21.37
N LYS A 225 14.61 10.46 20.43
CA LYS A 225 15.43 9.28 20.69
C LYS A 225 16.44 9.48 21.82
N ARG A 226 17.11 10.64 21.85
CA ARG A 226 18.10 10.98 22.90
C ARG A 226 17.44 11.14 24.25
N THR A 227 16.36 11.91 24.34
CA THR A 227 15.65 12.18 25.61
C THR A 227 15.05 10.91 26.21
N LEU A 228 14.53 10.00 25.37
CA LEU A 228 14.00 8.71 25.82
C LEU A 228 15.10 7.64 26.08
N HIS A 229 16.36 7.98 25.84
CA HIS A 229 17.52 7.09 25.97
C HIS A 229 17.40 5.81 25.11
N LEU A 230 16.93 5.95 23.87
CA LEU A 230 16.71 4.79 22.97
C LEU A 230 17.99 4.27 22.32
N GLY A 231 19.13 4.94 22.49
CA GLY A 231 20.43 4.46 21.99
C GLY A 231 20.90 3.15 22.64
N THR A 232 20.37 2.80 23.81
CA THR A 232 20.66 1.53 24.52
C THR A 232 19.52 0.53 24.45
N ALA A 233 18.43 0.86 23.73
CA ALA A 233 17.31 -0.06 23.56
C ALA A 233 17.66 -1.15 22.53
N ASP A 234 16.93 -2.27 22.56
CA ASP A 234 17.11 -3.38 21.61
C ASP A 234 16.34 -3.07 20.30
N PRO A 235 17.01 -2.64 19.21
CA PRO A 235 16.33 -2.14 18.03
C PRO A 235 15.70 -3.28 17.23
N VAL A 236 14.50 -3.04 16.71
CA VAL A 236 13.73 -4.02 15.93
C VAL A 236 13.58 -3.52 14.50
N ALA A 237 14.15 -4.29 13.58
CA ALA A 237 14.17 -3.93 12.16
C ALA A 237 12.83 -4.19 11.45
N VAL A 238 12.15 -5.28 11.82
CA VAL A 238 11.00 -5.82 11.09
C VAL A 238 9.65 -5.29 11.61
N SER A 239 8.55 -5.61 10.93
CA SER A 239 7.20 -5.30 11.40
C SER A 239 6.73 -6.31 12.45
N TYR A 240 5.66 -5.99 13.17
CA TYR A 240 5.05 -6.95 14.09
C TYR A 240 4.51 -8.19 13.37
N SER A 241 4.06 -8.05 12.11
CA SER A 241 3.64 -9.20 11.31
C SER A 241 4.78 -10.19 11.09
N ASP A 242 5.98 -9.69 10.76
CA ASP A 242 7.14 -10.54 10.55
C ASP A 242 7.57 -11.23 11.86
N LEU A 243 7.54 -10.51 12.99
CA LEU A 243 7.82 -11.10 14.31
C LEU A 243 6.81 -12.18 14.70
N ALA A 244 5.52 -11.96 14.42
CA ALA A 244 4.47 -12.93 14.68
C ALA A 244 4.69 -14.19 13.83
N MET A 245 5.02 -14.03 12.55
CA MET A 245 5.27 -15.15 11.63
C MET A 245 6.50 -15.98 11.99
N GLN A 246 7.50 -15.41 12.68
CA GLN A 246 8.68 -16.14 13.14
C GLN A 246 8.43 -17.00 14.39
N LYS A 247 7.35 -16.72 15.14
CA LYS A 247 6.97 -17.49 16.34
C LYS A 247 5.95 -18.60 16.07
N SER A 248 5.33 -18.61 14.90
CA SER A 248 4.29 -19.56 14.49
C SER A 248 4.85 -20.86 13.94
#